data_AF-A0A8S4BVH5-F1
#
_entry.id   AF-A0A8S4BVH5-F1
#
_cell.length_a   1.000
_cell.length_b   1.000
_cell.length_c   1.000
_cell.angle_alpha   90.00
_cell.angle_beta   90.00
_cell.angle_gamma   90.00
#
_symmetry.space_group_name_H-M   'P 1'
#
loop_
_entity.id
_entity.type
_entity.pdbx_description
1 polymer ?
#
loop_
_entity_poly.entity_id
_entity_poly.type
_entity_poly.pdbx_seq_one_letter_code
_entity_poly.pdbx_strand_id
1 'polypeptide(L)' 'MEEFSFCATIGKGDGTFQASTLHGIGGSSSWGVAVGNFNNDGKLDIVTTNYHAGTIFILTNVLPTQTRAIQPAVLCGG' A
#
# COMPACT_ATOMS: atom_id res chain seq x y z
N MET A 1 -7.66 -19.45 5.37
CA MET A 1 -7.36 -18.29 6.24
C MET A 1 -7.76 -17.08 5.43
N GLU A 2 -8.67 -16.23 5.93
CA GLU A 2 -9.11 -15.06 5.16
C GLU A 2 -7.98 -14.02 5.12
N GLU A 3 -7.54 -13.67 3.91
CA GLU A 3 -6.54 -12.62 3.69
C GLU A 3 -7.24 -11.26 3.75
N PHE A 4 -7.11 -10.58 4.88
CA PHE A 4 -7.54 -9.21 5.01
C PHE A 4 -6.59 -8.29 4.25
N SER A 5 -7.17 -7.40 3.46
CA SER A 5 -6.44 -6.52 2.56
C SER A 5 -7.00 -5.10 2.64
N PHE A 6 -6.16 -4.10 2.37
CA PHE A 6 -6.63 -2.73 2.10
C PHE A 6 -6.32 -2.36 0.64
N CYS A 7 -7.07 -1.38 0.14
CA CYS A 7 -6.89 -0.88 -1.22
C CYS A 7 -6.34 0.53 -1.16
N ALA A 8 -5.25 0.79 -1.88
CA ALA A 8 -4.67 2.12 -2.03
C ALA A 8 -4.71 2.54 -3.50
N THR A 9 -4.96 3.82 -3.74
CA THR A 9 -4.90 4.40 -5.09
C THR A 9 -4.09 5.68 -5.09
N ILE A 10 -3.39 5.92 -6.21
CA ILE A 10 -2.59 7.12 -6.45
C ILE A 10 -3.48 8.11 -7.20
N GLY A 11 -3.70 9.29 -6.60
CA GLY A 11 -4.38 10.39 -7.27
C GLY A 11 -3.52 10.94 -8.42
N LYS A 12 -4.15 11.24 -9.56
CA LYS A 12 -3.44 11.80 -10.74
C LYS A 12 -3.32 13.33 -10.71
N GLY A 13 -3.94 13.99 -9.73
CA GLY A 13 -3.94 15.45 -9.60
C GLY A 13 -5.02 16.17 -10.43
N ASP A 14 -5.80 15.44 -11.22
CA ASP A 14 -6.91 15.95 -12.04
C ASP A 14 -8.30 15.58 -11.48
N GLY A 15 -8.36 15.15 -10.22
CA GLY A 15 -9.57 14.61 -9.59
C GLY A 15 -9.85 13.14 -9.91
N THR A 16 -9.01 12.49 -10.71
CA THR A 16 -9.09 11.05 -11.00
C THR A 16 -8.01 10.25 -10.25
N PHE A 17 -8.24 8.94 -10.17
CA PHE A 17 -7.40 7.98 -9.45
C PHE A 17 -6.86 6.91 -10.41
N GLN A 18 -5.69 6.37 -10.12
CA GLN A 18 -5.18 5.18 -10.81
C GLN A 18 -5.94 3.92 -10.36
N ALA A 19 -5.72 2.81 -11.08
CA ALA A 19 -6.23 1.51 -10.65
C ALA A 19 -5.73 1.20 -9.23
N SER A 20 -6.64 0.72 -8.39
CA SER A 20 -6.36 0.47 -6.99
C SER A 20 -5.49 -0.77 -6.82
N THR A 21 -4.46 -0.70 -5.99
CA THR A 21 -3.61 -1.85 -5.65
C THR A 21 -4.08 -2.45 -4.34
N LEU A 22 -4.28 -3.77 -4.33
CA LEU A 22 -4.64 -4.53 -3.13
C LEU A 22 -3.37 -4.89 -2.35
N HIS A 23 -3.33 -4.54 -1.07
CA HIS A 23 -2.22 -4.84 -0.18
C HIS A 23 -2.69 -5.78 0.93
N GLY A 24 -2.18 -7.02 0.91
CA GLY A 24 -2.44 -8.00 1.96
C GLY A 24 -1.70 -7.61 3.24
N ILE A 25 -2.44 -7.53 4.36
CA ILE A 25 -1.89 -7.15 5.67
C ILE A 25 -1.86 -8.31 6.67
N GLY A 26 -2.29 -9.50 6.23
CA GLY A 26 -2.09 -10.75 6.96
C GLY A 26 -2.78 -10.85 8.33
N GLY A 27 -3.75 -9.99 8.67
CA GLY A 27 -4.48 -10.13 9.94
C GLY A 27 -5.81 -9.40 10.00
N SER A 28 -6.54 -9.59 11.09
CA SER A 28 -8.01 -9.71 11.03
C SER A 28 -8.85 -8.47 11.32
N SER A 29 -8.26 -7.30 11.52
CA SER A 29 -8.98 -6.00 11.55
C SER A 29 -8.00 -4.84 11.57
N SER A 30 -8.18 -3.90 10.64
CA SER A 30 -7.52 -2.60 10.70
C SER A 30 -8.51 -1.53 11.19
N TRP A 31 -8.09 -0.75 12.18
CA TRP A 31 -8.95 0.27 12.82
C TRP A 31 -8.47 1.70 12.58
N GLY A 32 -7.25 1.87 12.08
CA GLY A 32 -6.68 3.18 11.81
C GLY A 32 -5.71 3.15 10.64
N VAL A 33 -5.70 4.27 9.91
CA VAL A 33 -4.76 4.56 8.84
C VAL A 33 -4.12 5.93 9.09
N ALA A 34 -2.82 6.02 8.86
CA ALA A 34 -2.07 7.28 8.89
C ALA A 34 -1.23 7.41 7.60
N VAL A 35 -1.02 8.65 7.17
CA VAL A 35 -0.24 8.98 5.97
C VAL A 35 0.85 9.97 6.37
N GLY A 36 2.09 9.70 5.97
CA GLY A 36 3.23 10.52 6.35
C GLY A 36 4.52 10.03 5.70
N ASN A 37 5.54 10.88 5.70
CA ASN A 37 6.88 10.49 5.26
C ASN A 37 7.61 9.83 6.45
N PHE A 38 7.47 8.51 6.60
CA PHE A 38 7.96 7.78 7.78
C PHE A 38 9.41 7.31 7.62
N ASN A 39 9.90 7.22 6.38
CA ASN A 39 11.29 6.83 6.06
C ASN A 39 12.19 8.01 5.65
N ASN A 40 11.67 9.24 5.66
CA ASN A 40 12.36 10.46 5.27
C ASN A 40 12.85 10.49 3.80
N ASP A 41 12.16 9.81 2.87
CA ASP A 41 12.51 9.81 1.44
C ASP A 41 11.83 10.94 0.64
N GLY A 42 10.97 11.72 1.30
CA GLY A 42 10.25 12.85 0.71
C GLY A 42 8.92 12.48 0.08
N LYS A 43 8.48 11.22 0.19
CA LYS A 43 7.18 10.74 -0.30
C LYS A 43 6.29 10.36 0.86
N LEU A 44 4.98 10.34 0.60
CA LEU A 44 3.98 9.92 1.58
C LEU A 44 3.85 8.41 1.59
N ASP A 45 4.18 7.79 2.70
CA ASP A 45 3.94 6.38 3.03
C ASP A 45 2.58 6.22 3.71
N ILE A 46 2.07 4.98 3.75
CA ILE A 46 0.83 4.60 4.44
C ILE A 46 1.16 3.65 5.58
N VAL A 47 0.58 3.91 6.76
CA VAL A 47 0.66 3.04 7.93
C VAL A 47 -0.73 2.59 8.31
N THR A 48 -0.91 1.30 8.56
CA THR A 48 -2.18 0.73 9.03
C THR A 48 -1.96 -0.14 10.27
N THR A 49 -2.90 -0.06 11.20
CA THR A 49 -2.88 -0.90 12.40
C THR A 49 -3.48 -2.26 12.09
N ASN A 50 -2.92 -3.31 12.70
CA ASN A 50 -3.51 -4.63 12.69
C ASN A 50 -3.90 -4.99 14.13
N TYR A 51 -5.14 -4.68 14.49
CA TYR A 51 -5.61 -4.73 15.88
C TYR A 51 -5.53 -6.14 16.47
N HIS A 52 -6.00 -7.14 15.72
CA HIS A 52 -6.02 -8.52 16.20
C HIS A 52 -4.65 -9.19 16.23
N ALA A 53 -3.75 -8.83 15.31
CA ALA A 53 -2.40 -9.38 15.30
C ALA A 53 -1.44 -8.64 16.25
N GLY A 54 -1.82 -7.46 16.75
CA GLY A 54 -0.94 -6.61 17.56
C GLY A 54 0.25 -6.06 16.78
N THR A 55 0.15 -5.98 15.45
CA THR A 55 1.22 -5.52 14.56
C THR A 55 0.84 -4.21 13.85
N ILE A 56 1.85 -3.54 13.30
CA ILE A 56 1.69 -2.38 12.42
C ILE A 56 2.23 -2.77 11.05
N PHE A 57 1.50 -2.41 10.00
CA PHE A 57 1.93 -2.58 8.62
C PHE A 57 2.26 -1.22 8.02
N ILE A 58 3.42 -1.13 7.37
CA ILE A 58 3.90 0.09 6.70
C ILE A 58 4.06 -0.21 5.22
N LEU A 59 3.34 0.54 4.38
CA LEU A 59 3.52 0.54 2.93
C LEU A 59 4.32 1.78 2.54
N THR A 60 5.57 1.57 2.17
CA THR A 60 6.44 2.67 1.70
C THR A 60 6.12 3.04 0.27
N ASN A 61 5.86 4.31 0.01
CA ASN A 61 5.69 4.81 -1.34
C ASN A 61 7.05 5.08 -1.95
N VAL A 62 7.64 4.04 -2.53
CA VAL A 62 8.79 4.23 -3.41
C VAL A 62 8.24 4.48 -4.81
N LEU A 63 8.70 5.56 -5.48
CA LEU A 63 8.81 5.49 -6.94
C LEU A 63 9.45 4.14 -7.24
N PRO A 64 9.02 3.40 -8.28
CA PRO A 64 9.83 2.28 -8.72
C PRO A 64 11.22 2.87 -8.87
N THR A 65 12.14 2.43 -8.01
CA THR A 65 13.56 2.55 -8.28
C THR A 65 13.64 2.18 -9.75
N GLN A 66 14.30 2.98 -10.59
CA GLN A 66 14.74 2.45 -11.86
C GLN A 66 15.74 1.32 -11.54
N THR A 67 15.23 0.19 -11.04
CA THR A 67 15.89 -1.08 -11.07
C THR A 67 15.81 -1.42 -12.54
N ARG A 68 16.91 -1.12 -13.25
CA ARG A 68 17.15 -1.74 -14.53
C ARG A 68 16.85 -3.24 -14.36
N ALA A 69 15.88 -3.69 -15.15
CA ALA A 69 15.57 -5.08 -15.51
C ALA A 69 14.57 -5.89 -14.64
N ILE A 70 13.50 -6.28 -15.33
CA ILE A 70 12.69 -7.53 -15.25
C ILE A 70 11.92 -7.87 -13.96
N GLN A 71 10.69 -7.34 -13.85
CA GLN A 71 9.59 -8.03 -13.17
C GLN A 71 8.36 -7.98 -14.10
N PRO A 72 7.81 -9.11 -14.58
CA PRO A 72 6.55 -9.08 -15.32
C PRO A 72 5.43 -8.76 -14.33
N ALA A 73 4.82 -7.60 -14.49
CA ALA A 73 3.64 -7.21 -13.72
C ALA A 73 2.49 -8.18 -14.05
N VAL A 74 2.08 -9.01 -13.08
CA VAL A 74 0.81 -9.73 -13.13
C VAL A 74 -0.26 -8.75 -12.67
N LEU A 75 -1.02 -8.23 -13.62
CA LEU A 75 -2.18 -7.37 -13.39
C LEU A 75 -3.32 -8.22 -12.82
N CYS A 76 -3.88 -7.84 -11.66
CA CYS A 76 -5.10 -8.45 -11.16
C CYS A 76 -6.27 -7.99 -12.04
N GLY A 77 -6.80 -8.91 -12.86
CA GLY A 77 -7.95 -8.67 -13.73
C GLY A 77 -8.52 -10.00 -14.22
N GLY A 78 -9.66 -10.38 -13.65
CA GLY A 78 -10.52 -11.49 -14.04
C GLY A 78 -11.83 -11.37 -13.27
#